data_AF-A0A5D4UM92-F1
#
_entry.id   AF-A0A5D4UM92-F1
#
_cell.length_a   1.000
_cell.length_b   1.000
_cell.length_c   1.000
_cell.angle_alpha   90.00
_cell.angle_beta   90.00
_cell.angle_gamma   90.00
#
_symmetry.space_group_name_H-M   'P 1'
#
loop_
_entity.id
_entity.type
_entity.pdbx_description
1 polymer ?
#
loop_
_entity_poly.entity_id
_entity_poly.type
_entity_poly.pdbx_seq_one_letter_code
_entity_poly.pdbx_strand_id
1 'polypeptide(L)'
;MKKIMGITILASVIVLAAGCSSPKESDESVKTIQTFLEKEFTGPNDKLAYALEQDGAFPPKLEEYVQENYKPLVMNWEDMINTNHILLFQRVAYENGYQLKPTNIDIQKDQDQAYDYEVEVEYRKDGQTDTATITARMNLNDDGKIVTIRNMNDDGLLEKMEQ
;
A
#
# COMPACT_ATOMS: atom_id res chain seq x y z
N MET A 1 -35.44 69.04 27.76
CA MET A 1 -33.98 68.95 27.52
C MET A 1 -33.72 67.54 27.00
N LYS A 2 -33.50 67.33 25.69
CA LYS A 2 -32.20 66.94 25.08
C LYS A 2 -31.50 65.85 25.93
N LYS A 3 -31.19 64.64 25.45
CA LYS A 3 -30.55 64.28 24.16
C LYS A 3 -30.23 62.76 24.13
N ILE A 4 -30.09 62.20 22.92
CA ILE A 4 -29.13 61.14 22.48
C ILE A 4 -29.51 59.68 22.87
N MET A 5 -29.89 58.81 21.94
CA MET A 5 -29.15 58.21 20.79
C MET A 5 -28.24 57.04 21.20
N GLY A 6 -28.47 55.87 20.59
CA GLY A 6 -27.51 54.77 20.57
C GLY A 6 -28.12 53.39 20.35
N ILE A 7 -28.61 53.09 19.13
CA ILE A 7 -28.69 51.70 18.65
C ILE A 7 -27.38 51.44 17.91
N THR A 8 -26.53 50.54 18.41
CA THR A 8 -25.41 49.99 17.62
C THR A 8 -25.01 48.59 18.10
N ILE A 9 -25.49 47.59 17.36
CA ILE A 9 -24.79 46.39 16.85
C ILE A 9 -23.81 45.70 17.82
N LEU A 10 -24.26 44.59 18.43
CA LEU A 10 -23.37 43.55 18.94
C LEU A 10 -23.22 42.47 17.84
N ALA A 11 -22.25 42.66 16.95
CA ALA A 11 -21.85 41.63 16.00
C ALA A 11 -21.03 40.58 16.76
N SER A 12 -21.68 39.50 17.19
CA SER A 12 -20.99 38.31 17.69
C SER A 12 -20.25 37.66 16.51
N VAL A 13 -18.93 37.86 16.49
CA VAL A 13 -17.99 37.18 15.60
C VAL A 13 -18.10 35.68 15.87
N ILE A 14 -18.68 34.94 14.92
CA ILE A 14 -18.55 33.47 14.88
C ILE A 14 -17.15 33.20 14.36
N VAL A 15 -16.22 32.91 15.27
CA VAL A 15 -14.93 32.33 14.93
C VAL A 15 -15.21 30.89 14.52
N LEU A 16 -15.32 30.64 13.22
CA LEU A 16 -15.21 29.30 12.67
C LEU A 16 -13.75 28.87 12.87
N ALA A 17 -13.46 28.25 14.01
CA ALA A 17 -12.31 27.38 14.12
C ALA A 17 -12.55 26.24 13.14
N ALA A 18 -12.00 26.36 11.93
CA ALA A 18 -11.78 25.21 11.06
C ALA A 18 -10.79 24.32 11.81
N GLY A 19 -11.30 23.40 12.61
CA GLY A 19 -10.52 22.29 13.11
C GLY A 19 -10.03 21.52 11.89
N CYS A 20 -8.76 21.73 11.53
CA CYS A 20 -8.05 20.73 10.76
C CYS A 20 -7.99 19.50 11.66
N SER A 21 -8.99 18.61 11.53
CA SER A 21 -8.88 17.28 12.07
C SER A 21 -7.65 16.68 11.42
N SER A 22 -6.60 16.44 12.19
CA SER A 22 -5.56 15.50 11.79
C SER A 22 -6.26 14.22 11.33
N PRO A 23 -5.79 13.57 10.25
CA PRO A 23 -6.25 12.23 9.92
C PRO A 23 -6.16 11.36 11.18
N LYS A 24 -7.20 10.57 11.47
CA LYS A 24 -7.09 9.57 12.53
C LYS A 24 -5.98 8.61 12.10
N GLU A 25 -5.08 8.26 13.01
CA GLU A 25 -3.96 7.34 12.78
C GLU A 25 -4.36 6.06 12.02
N SER A 26 -5.61 5.58 12.21
CA SER A 26 -6.20 4.48 11.45
C SER A 26 -6.24 4.73 9.94
N ASP A 27 -6.58 5.95 9.52
CA ASP A 27 -6.94 6.25 8.14
C ASP A 27 -5.68 6.35 7.25
N GLU A 28 -4.62 6.98 7.76
CA GLU A 28 -3.33 7.03 7.03
C GLU A 28 -2.60 5.68 7.05
N SER A 29 -2.66 4.95 8.16
CA SER A 29 -2.07 3.60 8.25
C SER A 29 -2.72 2.63 7.26
N VAL A 30 -4.06 2.62 7.19
CA VAL A 30 -4.81 1.81 6.22
C VAL A 30 -4.43 2.23 4.80
N LYS A 31 -4.28 3.53 4.52
CA LYS A 31 -3.86 4.01 3.21
C LYS A 31 -2.44 3.58 2.83
N THR A 32 -1.48 3.55 3.77
CA THR A 32 -0.14 3.01 3.52
C THR A 32 -0.22 1.53 3.16
N ILE A 33 -0.97 0.73 3.91
CA ILE A 33 -1.16 -0.71 3.65
C ILE A 33 -1.84 -0.92 2.30
N GLN A 34 -2.94 -0.22 2.03
CA GLN A 34 -3.65 -0.27 0.75
C GLN A 34 -2.71 0.01 -0.42
N THR A 35 -1.93 1.11 -0.33
CA THR A 35 -0.99 1.49 -1.39
C THR A 35 0.09 0.43 -1.60
N PHE A 36 0.59 -0.18 -0.51
CA PHE A 36 1.56 -1.26 -0.58
C PHE A 36 0.98 -2.49 -1.29
N LEU A 37 -0.22 -2.93 -0.88
CA LEU A 37 -0.90 -4.11 -1.43
C LEU A 37 -1.26 -3.91 -2.91
N GLU A 38 -1.77 -2.73 -3.27
CA GLU A 38 -2.04 -2.38 -4.67
C GLU A 38 -0.77 -2.46 -5.52
N LYS A 39 0.38 -1.99 -4.99
CA LYS A 39 1.65 -2.06 -5.69
C LYS A 39 2.17 -3.49 -5.81
N GLU A 40 2.12 -4.26 -4.74
CA GLU A 40 2.67 -5.63 -4.71
C GLU A 40 1.87 -6.58 -5.62
N PHE A 41 0.55 -6.40 -5.68
CA PHE A 41 -0.36 -7.30 -6.41
C PHE A 41 -0.85 -6.75 -7.76
N THR A 42 -0.28 -5.63 -8.25
CA THR A 42 -0.55 -5.12 -9.60
C THR A 42 0.69 -5.20 -10.48
N GLY A 43 0.57 -5.81 -11.65
CA GLY A 43 1.63 -5.83 -12.67
C GLY A 43 2.17 -7.23 -12.94
N PRO A 44 3.39 -7.34 -13.49
CA PRO A 44 4.39 -6.28 -13.68
C PRO A 44 3.95 -5.23 -14.72
N ASN A 45 4.24 -3.96 -14.44
CA ASN A 45 4.09 -2.89 -15.44
C ASN A 45 5.36 -2.75 -16.31
N ASP A 46 5.28 -1.99 -17.40
CA ASP A 46 6.40 -1.80 -18.35
C ASP A 46 7.69 -1.30 -17.67
N LYS A 47 7.58 -0.44 -16.66
CA LYS A 47 8.73 0.09 -15.93
C LYS A 47 9.43 -1.00 -15.11
N LEU A 48 8.66 -1.85 -14.44
CA LEU A 48 9.20 -2.99 -13.70
C LEU A 48 9.76 -4.04 -14.65
N ALA A 49 9.04 -4.37 -15.73
CA ALA A 49 9.51 -5.31 -16.76
C ALA A 49 10.87 -4.88 -17.31
N TYR A 50 10.99 -3.61 -17.74
CA TYR A 50 12.26 -3.05 -18.19
C TYR A 50 13.36 -3.13 -17.12
N ALA A 51 13.03 -2.89 -15.85
CA ALA A 51 13.99 -2.97 -14.76
C ALA A 51 14.47 -4.40 -14.47
N LEU A 52 13.59 -5.39 -14.62
CA LEU A 52 13.89 -6.83 -14.46
C LEU A 52 14.71 -7.40 -15.63
N GLU A 53 14.62 -6.80 -16.82
CA GLU A 53 15.42 -7.18 -18.00
C GLU A 53 16.90 -6.76 -17.92
N GLN A 54 17.25 -5.86 -16.99
CA GLN A 54 18.62 -5.36 -16.89
C GLN A 54 19.55 -6.42 -16.27
N ASP A 55 20.79 -6.47 -16.75
CA ASP A 55 21.78 -7.44 -16.28
C ASP A 55 22.14 -7.25 -14.79
N GLY A 56 22.21 -8.38 -14.06
CA GLY A 56 22.62 -8.45 -12.67
C GLY A 56 21.50 -8.89 -11.72
N ALA A 57 21.85 -9.30 -10.49
CA ALA A 57 20.86 -9.79 -9.52
C ALA A 57 19.93 -8.68 -8.98
N PHE A 58 20.45 -7.45 -8.90
CA PHE A 58 19.71 -6.27 -8.47
C PHE A 58 20.23 -5.03 -9.21
N PRO A 59 19.85 -4.84 -10.48
CA PRO A 59 20.36 -3.77 -11.33
C PRO A 59 19.89 -2.39 -10.84
N PRO A 60 20.61 -1.30 -11.15
CA PRO A 60 20.25 0.05 -10.68
C PRO A 60 18.83 0.50 -11.03
N LYS A 61 18.27 0.01 -12.16
CA LYS A 61 16.88 0.31 -12.54
C LYS A 61 15.85 -0.39 -11.66
N LEU A 62 16.16 -1.57 -11.15
CA LEU A 62 15.31 -2.26 -10.20
C LEU A 62 15.37 -1.58 -8.83
N GLU A 63 16.57 -1.13 -8.41
CA GLU A 63 16.71 -0.31 -7.21
C GLU A 63 15.91 0.99 -7.30
N GLU A 64 16.01 1.72 -8.42
CA GLU A 64 15.23 2.93 -8.69
C GLU A 64 13.73 2.67 -8.57
N TYR A 65 13.24 1.58 -9.16
CA TYR A 65 11.84 1.18 -9.07
C TYR A 65 11.43 0.89 -7.62
N VAL A 66 12.23 0.13 -6.87
CA VAL A 66 11.93 -0.22 -5.47
C VAL A 66 11.92 1.03 -4.58
N GLN A 67 12.91 1.90 -4.73
CA GLN A 67 13.00 3.13 -3.95
C GLN A 67 11.83 4.08 -4.24
N GLU A 68 11.41 4.21 -5.50
CA GLU A 68 10.27 5.07 -5.85
C GLU A 68 8.95 4.52 -5.30
N ASN A 69 8.75 3.21 -5.36
CA ASN A 69 7.45 2.60 -5.07
C ASN A 69 7.26 2.18 -3.62
N TYR A 70 8.32 1.77 -2.92
CA TYR A 70 8.20 1.14 -1.59
C TYR A 70 8.88 1.91 -0.46
N LYS A 71 9.99 2.61 -0.70
CA LYS A 71 10.70 3.40 0.34
C LYS A 71 9.81 4.41 1.09
N PRO A 72 8.80 5.05 0.47
CA PRO A 72 7.88 5.90 1.22
C PRO A 72 6.99 5.13 2.21
N LEU A 73 6.69 3.87 1.92
CA LEU A 73 5.69 3.04 2.60
C LEU A 73 6.27 2.17 3.71
N VAL A 74 7.55 1.79 3.59
CA VAL A 74 8.20 0.84 4.51
C VAL A 74 9.32 1.52 5.29
N MET A 75 9.61 1.02 6.50
CA MET A 75 10.69 1.53 7.33
C MET A 75 12.07 1.21 6.74
N ASN A 76 12.25 -0.04 6.29
CA ASN A 76 13.50 -0.52 5.71
C ASN A 76 13.21 -1.30 4.41
N TRP A 77 13.35 -0.63 3.27
CA TRP A 77 13.07 -1.25 1.97
C TRP A 77 14.12 -2.28 1.57
N GLU A 78 15.37 -2.12 2.03
CA GLU A 78 16.48 -3.05 1.75
C GLU A 78 16.24 -4.40 2.45
N ASP A 79 15.77 -4.36 3.70
CA ASP A 79 15.39 -5.59 4.42
C ASP A 79 14.20 -6.27 3.74
N MET A 80 13.14 -5.51 3.45
CA MET A 80 11.92 -6.03 2.83
C MET A 80 12.15 -6.67 1.45
N ILE A 81 13.07 -6.14 0.62
CA ILE A 81 13.43 -6.79 -0.64
C ILE A 81 14.25 -8.07 -0.40
N ASN A 82 15.18 -8.07 0.56
CA ASN A 82 16.03 -9.22 0.86
C ASN A 82 15.25 -10.38 1.52
N THR A 83 14.14 -10.10 2.18
CA THR A 83 13.24 -11.11 2.77
C THR A 83 12.04 -11.44 1.89
N ASN A 84 12.05 -11.04 0.60
CA ASN A 84 10.99 -11.30 -0.37
C ASN A 84 9.59 -10.77 0.06
N HIS A 85 9.54 -9.68 0.81
CA HIS A 85 8.29 -8.98 1.13
C HIS A 85 7.90 -7.96 0.07
N ILE A 86 8.83 -7.57 -0.80
CA ILE A 86 8.62 -6.64 -1.91
C ILE A 86 9.01 -7.35 -3.22
N LEU A 87 8.20 -7.18 -4.25
CA LEU A 87 8.38 -7.70 -5.61
C LEU A 87 8.32 -9.22 -5.77
N LEU A 88 8.05 -10.00 -4.72
CA LEU A 88 8.04 -11.47 -4.83
C LEU A 88 7.03 -11.93 -5.89
N PHE A 89 5.78 -11.48 -5.77
CA PHE A 89 4.72 -11.92 -6.67
C PHE A 89 4.91 -11.34 -8.07
N GLN A 90 5.30 -10.07 -8.18
CA GLN A 90 5.54 -9.43 -9.48
C GLN A 90 6.73 -10.05 -10.23
N ARG A 91 7.78 -10.49 -9.53
CA ARG A 91 8.92 -11.16 -10.16
C ARG A 91 8.51 -12.52 -10.71
N VAL A 92 7.84 -13.35 -9.92
CA VAL A 92 7.35 -14.66 -10.38
C VAL A 92 6.36 -14.49 -11.52
N ALA A 93 5.47 -13.49 -11.45
CA ALA A 93 4.55 -13.18 -12.52
C ALA A 93 5.28 -12.77 -13.81
N TYR A 94 6.29 -11.89 -13.72
CA TYR A 94 7.11 -11.48 -14.85
C TYR A 94 7.81 -12.68 -15.50
N GLU A 95 8.50 -13.49 -14.70
CA GLU A 95 9.30 -14.63 -15.18
C GLU A 95 8.44 -15.69 -15.89
N ASN A 96 7.17 -15.83 -15.49
CA ASN A 96 6.25 -16.84 -16.02
C ASN A 96 5.17 -16.30 -16.96
N GLY A 97 5.24 -15.01 -17.32
CA GLY A 97 4.33 -14.38 -18.28
C GLY A 97 2.92 -14.10 -17.75
N TYR A 98 2.76 -13.96 -16.44
CA TYR A 98 1.51 -13.59 -15.79
C TYR A 98 1.36 -12.07 -15.61
N GLN A 99 0.11 -11.63 -15.50
CA GLN A 99 -0.28 -10.30 -15.04
C GLN A 99 -1.19 -10.41 -13.81
N LEU A 100 -0.85 -9.68 -12.77
CA LEU A 100 -1.56 -9.61 -11.50
C LEU A 100 -2.46 -8.38 -11.43
N LYS A 101 -3.61 -8.54 -10.79
CA LYS A 101 -4.52 -7.45 -10.48
C LYS A 101 -5.29 -7.75 -9.19
N PRO A 102 -5.22 -6.89 -8.15
CA PRO A 102 -6.06 -7.06 -6.98
C PRO A 102 -7.51 -6.71 -7.37
N THR A 103 -8.45 -7.58 -7.01
CA THR A 103 -9.89 -7.36 -7.21
C THR A 103 -10.58 -6.89 -5.96
N ASN A 104 -10.09 -7.31 -4.79
CA ASN A 104 -10.56 -6.89 -3.49
C ASN A 104 -9.39 -6.80 -2.50
N ILE A 105 -9.40 -5.79 -1.64
CA ILE A 105 -8.46 -5.62 -0.54
C ILE A 105 -9.29 -5.31 0.71
N ASP A 106 -9.25 -6.20 1.69
CA ASP A 106 -9.80 -5.98 3.03
C ASP A 106 -8.67 -5.81 4.04
N ILE A 107 -8.78 -4.79 4.90
CA ILE A 107 -7.77 -4.43 5.89
C ILE A 107 -8.48 -4.22 7.22
N GLN A 108 -8.14 -5.06 8.20
CA GLN A 108 -8.75 -5.04 9.52
C GLN A 108 -7.69 -4.71 10.57
N LYS A 109 -7.93 -3.63 11.34
CA LYS A 109 -7.09 -3.33 12.50
C LYS A 109 -7.40 -4.33 13.61
N ASP A 110 -6.39 -5.09 14.03
CA ASP A 110 -6.49 -6.02 15.16
C ASP A 110 -6.20 -5.29 16.48
N GLN A 111 -5.04 -4.63 16.55
CA GLN A 111 -4.58 -3.84 17.69
C GLN A 111 -3.73 -2.65 17.21
N ASP A 112 -3.16 -1.88 18.12
CA ASP A 112 -2.34 -0.73 17.72
C ASP A 112 -1.20 -1.13 16.80
N GLN A 113 -1.17 -0.46 15.65
CA GLN A 113 -0.20 -0.67 14.56
C GLN A 113 -0.13 -2.11 14.03
N ALA A 114 -1.15 -2.94 14.26
CA ALA A 114 -1.22 -4.30 13.74
C ALA A 114 -2.51 -4.50 12.93
N TYR A 115 -2.34 -4.98 11.70
CA TYR A 115 -3.41 -5.11 10.74
C TYR A 115 -3.35 -6.50 10.12
N ASP A 116 -4.48 -7.17 10.08
CA ASP A 116 -4.67 -8.31 9.20
C ASP A 116 -5.20 -7.80 7.87
N TYR A 117 -4.77 -8.43 6.78
CA TYR A 117 -5.32 -8.14 5.46
C TYR A 117 -5.67 -9.42 4.71
N GLU A 118 -6.62 -9.26 3.80
CA GLU A 118 -6.99 -10.23 2.78
C GLU A 118 -7.00 -9.54 1.42
N VAL A 119 -6.30 -10.10 0.44
CA VAL A 119 -6.31 -9.62 -0.95
C VAL A 119 -6.76 -10.75 -1.86
N GLU A 120 -7.82 -10.52 -2.62
CA GLU A 120 -8.15 -11.35 -3.77
C GLU A 120 -7.39 -10.82 -4.98
N VAL A 121 -6.65 -11.70 -5.66
CA VAL A 121 -5.80 -11.36 -6.80
C VAL A 121 -6.20 -12.20 -7.99
N GLU A 122 -6.57 -11.53 -9.09
CA GLU A 122 -6.59 -12.13 -10.41
C GLU A 122 -5.16 -12.31 -10.92
N TYR A 123 -4.83 -13.49 -11.43
CA TYR A 123 -3.61 -13.74 -12.18
C TYR A 123 -3.96 -14.29 -13.56
N ARG A 124 -3.41 -13.66 -14.60
CA ARG A 124 -3.78 -13.91 -16.00
C ARG A 124 -2.58 -14.27 -16.86
N LYS A 125 -2.70 -15.32 -17.65
CA LYS A 125 -1.74 -15.76 -18.69
C LYS A 125 -2.50 -16.34 -19.87
N ASP A 126 -2.08 -16.02 -21.09
CA ASP A 126 -2.65 -16.54 -22.34
C ASP A 126 -4.19 -16.45 -22.46
N GLY A 127 -4.76 -15.39 -21.90
CA GLY A 127 -6.21 -15.14 -21.89
C GLY A 127 -7.00 -15.95 -20.84
N GLN A 128 -6.34 -16.85 -20.10
CA GLN A 128 -6.91 -17.53 -18.94
C GLN A 128 -6.74 -16.65 -17.70
N THR A 129 -7.76 -16.60 -16.86
CA THR A 129 -7.76 -15.82 -15.61
C THR A 129 -8.27 -16.71 -14.50
N ASP A 130 -7.49 -16.79 -13.44
CA ASP A 130 -7.84 -17.46 -12.20
C ASP A 130 -7.64 -16.47 -11.04
N THR A 131 -8.12 -16.86 -9.85
CA THR A 131 -8.01 -16.04 -8.63
C THR A 131 -7.36 -16.82 -7.50
N ALA A 132 -6.67 -16.09 -6.62
CA ALA A 132 -6.13 -16.59 -5.37
C ALA A 132 -6.35 -15.55 -4.27
N THR A 133 -6.45 -16.01 -3.02
CA THR A 133 -6.63 -15.15 -1.86
C THR A 133 -5.39 -15.18 -1.01
N ILE A 134 -4.78 -14.01 -0.79
CA ILE A 134 -3.60 -13.84 0.05
C ILE A 134 -4.02 -13.23 1.37
N THR A 135 -3.60 -13.83 2.46
CA THR A 135 -3.78 -13.29 3.81
C THR A 135 -2.44 -13.13 4.48
N ALA A 136 -2.25 -12.06 5.24
CA ALA A 136 -1.12 -11.92 6.14
C ALA A 136 -1.39 -10.88 7.22
N ARG A 137 -0.43 -10.72 8.13
CA ARG A 137 -0.39 -9.65 9.12
C ARG A 137 0.71 -8.65 8.81
N MET A 138 0.37 -7.35 8.84
CA MET A 138 1.32 -6.25 8.81
C MET A 138 1.41 -5.53 10.14
N ASN A 139 2.62 -5.10 10.48
CA ASN A 139 2.88 -4.22 11.60
C ASN A 139 3.52 -2.92 11.12
N LEU A 140 3.03 -1.79 11.62
CA LEU A 140 3.52 -0.44 11.30
C LEU A 140 4.27 0.16 12.50
N ASN A 141 5.00 1.25 12.29
CA ASN A 141 5.55 2.09 13.37
C ASN A 141 4.69 3.34 13.61
N ASP A 142 5.10 4.18 14.57
CA ASP A 142 4.43 5.45 14.90
C ASP A 142 4.34 6.44 13.71
N ASP A 143 5.22 6.31 12.72
CA ASP A 143 5.20 7.12 11.49
C ASP A 143 4.27 6.53 10.40
N GLY A 144 3.57 5.44 10.69
CA GLY A 144 2.68 4.77 9.74
C GLY A 144 3.40 4.00 8.64
N LYS A 145 4.68 3.64 8.82
CA LYS A 145 5.47 2.83 7.89
C LYS A 145 5.44 1.36 8.24
N ILE A 146 5.37 0.50 7.23
CA ILE A 146 5.38 -0.96 7.40
C ILE A 146 6.77 -1.42 7.88
N VAL A 147 6.79 -2.19 8.96
CA VAL A 147 7.99 -2.72 9.61
C VAL A 147 8.11 -4.23 9.42
N THR A 148 6.99 -4.96 9.38
CA THR A 148 7.01 -6.42 9.27
C THR A 148 5.76 -6.91 8.56
N ILE A 149 5.94 -7.93 7.71
CA ILE A 149 4.86 -8.74 7.12
C ILE A 149 5.11 -10.18 7.56
N ARG A 150 4.08 -10.87 8.07
CA ARG A 150 4.23 -12.22 8.61
C ARG A 150 2.96 -13.04 8.47
N ASN A 151 3.10 -14.35 8.68
CA ASN A 151 2.02 -15.32 8.60
C ASN A 151 1.32 -15.28 7.22
N MET A 152 2.10 -15.07 6.16
CA MET A 152 1.56 -15.03 4.80
C MET A 152 1.07 -16.42 4.41
N ASN A 153 -0.16 -16.47 3.92
CA ASN A 153 -0.73 -17.60 3.19
C ASN A 153 -1.17 -17.04 1.83
N ASP A 154 -0.56 -17.53 0.75
CA ASP A 154 -0.81 -17.08 -0.62
C ASP A 154 -1.78 -17.98 -1.39
N ASP A 155 -2.41 -18.96 -0.72
CA ASP A 155 -3.25 -19.99 -1.34
C ASP A 155 -2.54 -20.72 -2.50
N GLY A 156 -1.22 -20.86 -2.43
CA GLY A 156 -0.40 -21.49 -3.47
C GLY A 156 -0.31 -20.66 -4.75
N LEU A 157 -0.60 -19.36 -4.72
CA LEU A 157 -0.47 -18.47 -5.88
C LEU A 157 0.92 -18.57 -6.53
N LEU A 158 1.99 -18.61 -5.74
CA LEU A 158 3.35 -18.76 -6.28
C LEU A 158 3.50 -20.08 -7.06
N GLU A 159 3.10 -21.19 -6.47
CA GLU A 159 3.17 -22.53 -7.11
C GLU A 159 2.30 -22.60 -8.38
N LYS A 160 1.16 -21.91 -8.41
CA LYS A 160 0.26 -21.86 -9.57
C LYS A 160 0.85 -21.04 -10.73
N MET A 161 1.66 -20.01 -10.44
CA MET A 161 2.33 -19.19 -11.47
C MET A 161 3.60 -19.83 -12.03
N GLU A 162 4.18 -20.83 -11.35
CA GLU A 162 5.37 -21.55 -11.83
C GLU A 162 5.03 -22.72 -12.79
N GLN A 163 3.74 -22.92 -13.11
CA GLN A 163 3.23 -23.98 -13.99
C GLN A 163 3.09 -23.53 -15.45
#